data_AF-A0A1I3PWI4-F1
#
_entry.id   AF-A0A1I3PWI4-F1
#
_cell.length_a   1.000
_cell.length_b   1.000
_cell.length_c   1.000
_cell.angle_alpha   90.00
_cell.angle_beta   90.00
_cell.angle_gamma   90.00
#
_symmetry.space_group_name_H-M   'P 1'
#
loop_
_entity.id
_entity.type
_entity.pdbx_description
1 polymer ?
#
loop_
_entity_poly.entity_id
_entity_poly.type
_entity_poly.pdbx_seq_one_letter_code
_entity_poly.pdbx_strand_id
1 'polypeptide(L)'
;MRTMLKTAMLFVALYLALAPSGAWAYSYGDANKEDVAETFKLVVSSLGKSPADWKTAEAAHKERREEIVSHFGEEVAATLDANLKARDADLTIANYKAILIMNLDRRFDNALQSIADYTQTKLLLAKARATYEALAPYAEAKLSPEALNGLNADFDAALDAIGNPGLFGVGQKDADAEALKAGANKIYGALKPLFPYAPEAGGGKNPDEAAQAAEPDAIDGTKQHAAMARESKTNPSVTVGVIAGIVVVGGGAVWAARRKGWL
;
A
#
# COMPACT_ATOMS: atom_id res chain seq x y z
N MET A 1 11.50 -11.31 48.86
CA MET A 1 10.76 -11.79 47.65
C MET A 1 9.64 -10.85 47.24
N ARG A 2 8.77 -10.41 48.16
CA ARG A 2 7.63 -9.51 47.90
C ARG A 2 8.01 -8.10 47.41
N THR A 3 9.14 -7.56 47.86
CA THR A 3 9.67 -6.25 47.45
C THR A 3 10.29 -6.27 46.06
N MET A 4 11.08 -7.31 45.73
CA MET A 4 11.67 -7.47 44.39
C MET A 4 10.62 -7.67 43.29
N LEU A 5 9.52 -8.37 43.59
CA LEU A 5 8.40 -8.53 42.65
C LEU A 5 7.71 -7.19 42.34
N LYS A 6 7.55 -6.33 43.35
CA LYS A 6 6.97 -4.98 43.18
C LYS A 6 7.88 -4.06 42.37
N THR A 7 9.19 -4.13 42.60
CA THR A 7 10.17 -3.36 41.82
C THR A 7 10.19 -3.80 40.36
N ALA A 8 10.15 -5.12 40.09
CA ALA A 8 10.08 -5.65 38.73
C ALA A 8 8.78 -5.24 38.02
N MET A 9 7.63 -5.30 38.69
CA MET A 9 6.36 -4.83 38.13
C MET A 9 6.36 -3.34 37.82
N LEU A 10 7.01 -2.52 38.64
CA LEU A 10 7.13 -1.08 38.40
C LEU A 10 7.96 -0.78 37.15
N PHE A 11 9.07 -1.49 36.94
CA PHE A 11 9.87 -1.34 35.71
C PHE A 11 9.11 -1.80 34.47
N VAL A 12 8.33 -2.88 34.56
CA VAL A 12 7.48 -3.34 33.46
C VAL A 12 6.37 -2.34 33.15
N ALA A 13 5.72 -1.76 34.16
CA ALA A 13 4.70 -0.74 33.99
C ALA A 13 5.28 0.55 33.37
N LEU A 14 6.48 0.97 33.80
CA LEU A 14 7.16 2.13 33.26
C LEU A 14 7.59 1.90 31.80
N TYR A 15 8.07 0.70 31.47
CA TYR A 15 8.40 0.31 30.10
C TYR A 15 7.17 0.28 29.20
N LEU A 16 6.04 -0.25 29.66
CA LEU A 16 4.77 -0.24 28.91
C LEU A 16 4.21 1.17 28.72
N ALA A 17 4.43 2.09 29.67
CA ALA A 17 3.97 3.48 29.58
C ALA A 17 4.86 4.36 28.70
N LEU A 18 6.16 4.03 28.60
CA LEU A 18 7.13 4.74 27.75
C LEU A 18 7.33 4.07 26.39
N ALA A 19 6.78 2.87 26.18
CA ALA A 19 6.77 2.24 24.88
C ALA A 19 6.03 3.16 23.91
N PRO A 20 6.60 3.45 22.73
CA PRO A 20 5.92 4.28 21.74
C PRO A 20 4.55 3.68 21.46
N SER A 21 3.50 4.45 21.74
CA SER A 21 2.11 4.08 21.45
C SER A 21 2.01 3.84 19.95
N GLY A 22 1.98 2.56 19.56
CA GLY A 22 1.78 2.05 18.20
C GLY A 22 2.23 3.01 17.11
N ALA A 23 3.48 2.89 16.64
CA ALA A 23 3.64 3.01 15.21
C ALA A 23 2.67 1.98 14.63
N TRP A 24 1.59 2.45 13.99
CA TRP A 24 0.70 1.58 13.24
C TRP A 24 1.64 0.81 12.33
N ALA A 25 1.80 -0.48 12.59
CA ALA A 25 2.59 -1.35 11.76
C ALA A 25 1.81 -1.46 10.44
N TYR A 26 1.98 -0.45 9.59
CA TYR A 26 1.50 -0.46 8.22
C TYR A 26 2.09 -1.72 7.62
N SER A 27 1.19 -2.59 7.16
CA SER A 27 1.60 -3.88 6.64
C SER A 27 2.06 -3.71 5.20
N TYR A 28 3.25 -3.12 5.02
CA TYR A 28 3.88 -2.97 3.72
C TYR A 28 4.07 -4.32 3.01
N GLY A 29 4.23 -5.39 3.81
CA GLY A 29 4.35 -6.77 3.34
C GLY A 29 3.04 -7.54 3.17
N ASP A 30 1.88 -6.97 3.52
CA ASP A 30 0.60 -7.61 3.19
C ASP A 30 0.29 -7.31 1.72
N ALA A 31 0.32 -8.38 0.92
CA ALA A 31 0.04 -8.30 -0.50
C ALA A 31 -1.38 -7.81 -0.80
N ASN A 32 -2.30 -7.98 0.16
CA ASN A 32 -3.70 -7.55 0.03
C ASN A 32 -3.93 -6.11 0.52
N LYS A 33 -2.88 -5.42 0.95
CA LYS A 33 -2.94 -4.01 1.34
C LYS A 33 -2.08 -3.17 0.41
N GLU A 34 -2.69 -2.14 -0.12
CA GLU A 34 -2.04 -1.10 -0.91
C GLU A 34 -2.26 0.22 -0.20
N ASP A 35 -1.18 0.86 0.22
CA ASP A 35 -1.31 1.90 1.22
C ASP A 35 -2.01 3.17 0.71
N VAL A 36 -1.83 3.54 -0.56
CA VAL A 36 -2.55 4.67 -1.15
C VAL A 36 -4.05 4.34 -1.21
N ALA A 37 -4.41 3.09 -1.51
CA ALA A 37 -5.78 2.59 -1.47
C ALA A 37 -6.35 2.57 -0.04
N GLU A 38 -5.57 2.21 0.97
CA GLU A 38 -5.99 2.29 2.38
C GLU A 38 -6.20 3.75 2.83
N THR A 39 -5.29 4.66 2.45
CA THR A 39 -5.49 6.10 2.67
C THR A 39 -6.77 6.59 2.00
N PHE A 40 -7.04 6.19 0.75
CA PHE A 40 -8.27 6.52 0.05
C PHE A 40 -9.53 6.05 0.81
N LYS A 41 -9.56 4.80 1.29
CA LYS A 41 -10.68 4.27 2.08
C LYS A 41 -10.94 5.12 3.33
N LEU A 42 -9.87 5.54 4.02
CA LEU A 42 -9.99 6.41 5.20
C LEU A 42 -10.47 7.82 4.84
N VAL A 43 -9.99 8.41 3.74
CA VAL A 43 -10.43 9.71 3.25
C VAL A 43 -11.91 9.67 2.89
N VAL A 44 -12.35 8.72 2.05
CA VAL A 44 -13.76 8.63 1.63
C VAL A 44 -14.68 8.39 2.82
N SER A 45 -14.34 7.45 3.71
CA SER A 45 -15.16 7.18 4.89
C SER A 45 -15.23 8.38 5.84
N SER A 46 -14.20 9.22 5.91
CA SER A 46 -14.19 10.43 6.72
C SER A 46 -15.02 11.56 6.10
N LEU A 47 -14.87 11.78 4.80
CA LEU A 47 -15.58 12.83 4.06
C LEU A 47 -17.05 12.48 3.80
N GLY A 48 -17.40 11.20 3.76
CA GLY A 48 -18.79 10.72 3.65
C GLY A 48 -19.63 10.85 4.93
N LYS A 49 -19.05 11.28 6.05
CA LYS A 49 -19.79 11.54 7.31
C LYS A 49 -20.64 12.81 7.19
N SER A 50 -21.66 12.92 8.04
CA SER A 50 -22.46 14.15 8.19
C SER A 50 -22.45 14.63 9.65
N PRO A 51 -21.72 15.71 10.00
CA PRO A 51 -20.83 16.50 9.12
C PRO A 51 -19.55 15.75 8.74
N ALA A 52 -18.94 16.13 7.61
CA ALA A 52 -17.69 15.55 7.13
C ALA A 52 -16.53 15.73 8.13
N ASP A 53 -15.73 14.69 8.31
CA ASP A 53 -14.60 14.66 9.23
C ASP A 53 -13.30 15.03 8.50
N TRP A 54 -13.15 16.32 8.20
CA TRP A 54 -11.99 16.89 7.51
C TRP A 54 -10.67 16.65 8.24
N LYS A 55 -10.69 16.67 9.57
CA LYS A 55 -9.47 16.47 10.37
C LYS A 55 -8.88 15.08 10.14
N THR A 56 -9.71 14.05 10.13
CA THR A 56 -9.25 12.68 9.87
C THR A 56 -8.80 12.52 8.41
N ALA A 57 -9.51 13.11 7.45
CA ALA A 57 -9.12 13.07 6.04
C ALA A 57 -7.77 13.76 5.77
N GLU A 58 -7.55 14.95 6.34
CA GLU A 58 -6.28 15.68 6.24
C GLU A 58 -5.12 14.92 6.89
N ALA A 59 -5.34 14.32 8.06
CA ALA A 59 -4.32 13.52 8.73
C ALA A 59 -3.92 12.28 7.91
N ALA A 60 -4.92 11.58 7.33
CA ALA A 60 -4.68 10.44 6.46
C ALA A 60 -3.90 10.83 5.19
N HIS A 61 -4.28 11.95 4.56
CA HIS A 61 -3.55 12.46 3.39
C HIS A 61 -2.11 12.82 3.73
N LYS A 62 -1.89 13.52 4.85
CA LYS A 62 -0.56 13.95 5.29
C LYS A 62 0.41 12.76 5.47
N GLU A 63 -0.06 11.65 6.02
CA GLU A 63 0.75 10.43 6.14
C GLU A 63 1.22 9.88 4.78
N ARG A 64 0.42 10.03 3.73
CA ARG A 64 0.70 9.47 2.39
C ARG A 64 1.28 10.47 1.40
N ARG A 65 1.26 11.76 1.72
CA ARG A 65 1.66 12.84 0.81
C ARG A 65 3.06 12.64 0.23
N GLU A 66 4.05 12.32 1.06
CA GLU A 66 5.43 12.12 0.60
C GLU A 66 5.56 10.97 -0.42
N GLU A 67 4.81 9.89 -0.23
CA GLU A 67 4.78 8.80 -1.22
C GLU A 67 4.09 9.23 -2.51
N ILE A 68 2.99 9.99 -2.42
CA ILE A 68 2.30 10.54 -3.60
C ILE A 68 3.27 11.41 -4.39
N VAL A 69 4.04 12.28 -3.73
CA VAL A 69 5.10 13.08 -4.38
C VAL A 69 6.15 12.19 -5.03
N SER A 70 6.64 11.18 -4.31
CA SER A 70 7.68 10.27 -4.79
C SER A 70 7.25 9.46 -6.02
N HIS A 71 5.97 9.09 -6.11
CA HIS A 71 5.47 8.21 -7.17
C HIS A 71 4.77 8.94 -8.31
N PHE A 72 4.14 10.08 -8.04
CA PHE A 72 3.27 10.79 -9.00
C PHE A 72 3.65 12.27 -9.17
N GLY A 73 4.62 12.77 -8.40
CA GLY A 73 5.13 14.13 -8.50
C GLY A 73 4.43 15.14 -7.58
N GLU A 74 5.11 16.26 -7.35
CA GLU A 74 4.63 17.34 -6.46
C GLU A 74 3.32 17.95 -6.95
N GLU A 75 3.11 18.04 -8.27
CA GLU A 75 1.89 18.62 -8.88
C GLU A 75 0.63 17.82 -8.50
N VAL A 76 0.74 16.48 -8.45
CA VAL A 76 -0.36 15.60 -8.05
C VAL A 76 -0.68 15.74 -6.57
N ALA A 77 0.35 15.79 -5.72
CA ALA A 77 0.18 16.00 -4.28
C ALA A 77 -0.44 17.39 -3.99
N ALA A 78 0.05 18.44 -4.64
CA ALA A 78 -0.44 19.81 -4.49
C ALA A 78 -1.92 19.94 -4.87
N THR A 79 -2.36 19.23 -5.91
CA THR A 79 -3.78 19.20 -6.28
C THR A 79 -4.65 18.63 -5.16
N LEU A 80 -4.23 17.55 -4.48
CA LEU A 80 -4.96 17.04 -3.33
C LEU A 80 -4.93 17.98 -2.12
N ASP A 81 -3.78 18.61 -1.86
CA ASP A 81 -3.67 19.64 -0.80
C ASP A 81 -4.68 20.77 -1.03
N ALA A 82 -4.80 21.23 -2.28
CA ALA A 82 -5.75 22.27 -2.67
C ALA A 82 -7.20 21.82 -2.47
N ASN A 83 -7.57 20.61 -2.90
CA ASN A 83 -8.93 20.08 -2.74
C ASN A 83 -9.33 19.96 -1.26
N LEU A 84 -8.43 19.44 -0.42
CA LEU A 84 -8.64 19.32 1.03
C LEU A 84 -8.77 20.70 1.69
N LYS A 85 -7.91 21.66 1.33
CA LYS A 85 -7.97 23.04 1.83
C LYS A 85 -9.26 23.75 1.43
N ALA A 86 -9.73 23.52 0.21
CA ALA A 86 -11.00 24.06 -0.29
C ALA A 86 -12.23 23.39 0.37
N ARG A 87 -12.03 22.27 1.07
CA ARG A 87 -13.09 21.43 1.64
C ARG A 87 -14.09 20.95 0.60
N ASP A 88 -13.61 20.65 -0.60
CA ASP A 88 -14.42 20.07 -1.66
C ASP A 88 -14.35 18.54 -1.57
N ALA A 89 -15.35 17.92 -0.96
CA ALA A 89 -15.36 16.49 -0.70
C ALA A 89 -15.43 15.69 -2.01
N ASP A 90 -16.26 16.13 -2.94
CA ASP A 90 -16.48 15.42 -4.20
C ASP A 90 -15.22 15.47 -5.07
N LEU A 91 -14.59 16.64 -5.20
CA LEU A 91 -13.35 16.79 -5.96
C LEU A 91 -12.18 16.06 -5.29
N THR A 92 -12.07 16.12 -3.96
CA THR A 92 -11.05 15.36 -3.22
C THR A 92 -11.18 13.86 -3.48
N ILE A 93 -12.39 13.32 -3.37
CA ILE A 93 -12.67 11.90 -3.59
C ILE A 93 -12.43 11.51 -5.05
N ALA A 94 -12.84 12.35 -6.01
CA ALA A 94 -12.61 12.12 -7.43
C ALA A 94 -11.11 12.04 -7.76
N ASN A 95 -10.31 13.00 -7.29
CA ASN A 95 -8.88 13.02 -7.54
C ASN A 95 -8.11 11.90 -6.83
N TYR A 96 -8.56 11.45 -5.64
CA TYR A 96 -7.99 10.24 -5.05
C TYR A 96 -8.26 8.99 -5.90
N LYS A 97 -9.46 8.85 -6.50
CA LYS A 97 -9.75 7.72 -7.40
C LYS A 97 -8.84 7.73 -8.62
N ALA A 98 -8.59 8.91 -9.19
CA ALA A 98 -7.64 9.07 -10.28
C ALA A 98 -6.20 8.69 -9.87
N ILE A 99 -5.76 9.05 -8.66
CA ILE A 99 -4.46 8.58 -8.14
C ILE A 99 -4.40 7.06 -8.01
N LEU A 100 -5.50 6.39 -7.67
CA LEU A 100 -5.54 4.92 -7.69
C LEU A 100 -5.39 4.36 -9.11
N ILE A 101 -5.87 5.05 -10.15
CA ILE A 101 -5.58 4.71 -11.55
C ILE A 101 -4.09 4.88 -11.89
N MET A 102 -3.47 5.99 -11.48
CA MET A 102 -2.02 6.18 -11.62
C MET A 102 -1.22 5.10 -10.88
N ASN A 103 -1.72 4.65 -9.74
CA ASN A 103 -1.11 3.56 -8.99
C ASN A 103 -1.25 2.22 -9.72
N LEU A 104 -2.41 1.92 -10.33
CA LEU A 104 -2.56 0.75 -11.19
C LEU A 104 -1.55 0.75 -12.34
N ASP A 105 -1.39 1.86 -13.06
CA ASP A 105 -0.38 2.03 -14.11
C ASP A 105 0.99 1.58 -13.60
N ARG A 106 1.45 2.25 -12.53
CA ARG A 106 2.73 1.95 -11.91
C ARG A 106 2.88 0.50 -11.47
N ARG A 107 1.85 -0.12 -10.88
CA ARG A 107 1.94 -1.50 -10.39
C ARG A 107 2.09 -2.49 -11.56
N PHE A 108 1.33 -2.29 -12.64
CA PHE A 108 1.43 -3.15 -13.82
C PHE A 108 2.74 -2.94 -14.57
N ASP A 109 3.20 -1.71 -14.74
CA ASP A 109 4.45 -1.43 -15.45
C ASP A 109 5.65 -2.02 -14.70
N ASN A 110 5.70 -1.85 -13.38
CA ASN A 110 6.71 -2.51 -12.54
C ASN A 110 6.61 -4.04 -12.56
N ALA A 111 5.39 -4.60 -12.68
CA ALA A 111 5.20 -6.05 -12.76
C ALA A 111 5.82 -6.61 -14.05
N LEU A 112 5.61 -5.92 -15.19
CA LEU A 112 6.25 -6.27 -16.46
C LEU A 112 7.78 -6.19 -16.37
N GLN A 113 8.30 -5.11 -15.77
CA GLN A 113 9.76 -4.96 -15.56
C GLN A 113 10.35 -6.03 -14.64
N SER A 114 9.57 -6.51 -13.69
CA SER A 114 10.00 -7.48 -12.69
C SER A 114 9.68 -8.91 -13.06
N ILE A 115 9.18 -9.19 -14.28
CA ILE A 115 8.55 -10.49 -14.62
C ILE A 115 9.44 -11.71 -14.37
N ALA A 116 10.77 -11.55 -14.43
CA ALA A 116 11.74 -12.59 -14.12
C ALA A 116 11.80 -12.96 -12.61
N ASP A 117 11.32 -12.09 -11.72
CA ASP A 117 11.15 -12.33 -10.29
C ASP A 117 9.66 -12.62 -10.00
N TYR A 118 9.33 -13.91 -9.89
CA TYR A 118 7.96 -14.37 -9.61
C TYR A 118 7.39 -13.75 -8.33
N THR A 119 8.18 -13.65 -7.25
CA THR A 119 7.66 -13.19 -5.95
C THR A 119 7.38 -11.70 -5.99
N GLN A 120 8.28 -10.92 -6.59
CA GLN A 120 8.08 -9.49 -6.76
C GLN A 120 6.90 -9.18 -7.69
N THR A 121 6.81 -9.87 -8.83
CA THR A 121 5.72 -9.68 -9.79
C THR A 121 4.36 -10.06 -9.18
N LYS A 122 4.30 -11.18 -8.45
CA LYS A 122 3.10 -11.61 -7.72
C LYS A 122 2.66 -10.56 -6.70
N LEU A 123 3.60 -10.00 -5.94
CA LEU A 123 3.30 -8.95 -4.96
C LEU A 123 2.75 -7.68 -5.64
N LEU A 124 3.33 -7.28 -6.76
CA LEU A 124 2.87 -6.12 -7.53
C LEU A 124 1.46 -6.32 -8.07
N LEU A 125 1.15 -7.50 -8.62
CA LEU A 125 -0.20 -7.84 -9.08
C LEU A 125 -1.22 -7.91 -7.95
N ALA A 126 -0.83 -8.43 -6.79
CA ALA A 126 -1.70 -8.43 -5.61
C ALA A 126 -2.02 -7.00 -5.15
N LYS A 127 -1.03 -6.10 -5.15
CA LYS A 127 -1.24 -4.68 -4.83
C LYS A 127 -2.09 -3.96 -5.90
N ALA A 128 -1.92 -4.29 -7.17
CA ALA A 128 -2.80 -3.80 -8.23
C ALA A 128 -4.26 -4.26 -8.00
N ARG A 129 -4.46 -5.54 -7.65
CA ARG A 129 -5.79 -6.07 -7.31
C ARG A 129 -6.40 -5.35 -6.10
N ALA A 130 -5.64 -5.16 -5.02
CA ALA A 130 -6.11 -4.42 -3.84
C ALA A 130 -6.50 -2.96 -4.18
N THR A 131 -5.78 -2.33 -5.11
CA THR A 131 -6.12 -1.00 -5.63
C THR A 131 -7.45 -1.02 -6.38
N TYR A 132 -7.65 -2.00 -7.28
CA TYR A 132 -8.91 -2.20 -7.98
C TYR A 132 -10.07 -2.47 -7.01
N GLU A 133 -9.88 -3.32 -6.00
CA GLU A 133 -10.92 -3.62 -5.00
C GLU A 133 -11.36 -2.37 -4.23
N ALA A 134 -10.46 -1.41 -4.00
CA ALA A 134 -10.83 -0.11 -3.43
C ALA A 134 -11.67 0.74 -4.39
N LEU A 135 -11.45 0.62 -5.70
CA LEU A 135 -12.21 1.32 -6.74
C LEU A 135 -13.53 0.65 -7.11
N ALA A 136 -13.64 -0.68 -6.93
CA ALA A 136 -14.75 -1.49 -7.41
C ALA A 136 -16.14 -0.97 -7.01
N PRO A 137 -16.40 -0.55 -5.75
CA PRO A 137 -17.71 0.01 -5.36
C PRO A 137 -18.12 1.26 -6.14
N TYR A 138 -17.15 2.00 -6.69
CA TYR A 138 -17.38 3.20 -7.50
C TYR A 138 -17.45 2.90 -8.99
N ALA A 139 -16.84 1.79 -9.43
CA ALA A 139 -16.94 1.29 -10.80
C ALA A 139 -18.30 0.62 -11.06
N GLU A 140 -18.90 0.00 -10.04
CA GLU A 140 -20.24 -0.61 -10.09
C GLU A 140 -21.35 0.34 -10.55
N ALA A 141 -21.19 1.65 -10.31
CA ALA A 141 -22.13 2.65 -10.80
C ALA A 141 -22.06 2.89 -12.33
N LYS A 142 -21.00 2.40 -13.00
CA LYS A 142 -20.68 2.68 -14.40
C LYS A 142 -20.47 1.43 -15.26
N LEU A 143 -20.18 0.29 -14.63
CA LEU A 143 -19.92 -0.98 -15.29
C LEU A 143 -21.01 -1.99 -14.97
N SER A 144 -21.29 -2.89 -15.91
CA SER A 144 -22.19 -4.01 -15.66
C SER A 144 -21.52 -5.06 -14.74
N PRO A 145 -22.29 -5.90 -14.04
CA PRO A 145 -21.75 -7.02 -13.28
C PRO A 145 -20.86 -7.94 -14.12
N GLU A 146 -21.19 -8.16 -15.39
CA GLU A 146 -20.39 -8.96 -16.32
C GLU A 146 -19.05 -8.31 -16.61
N ALA A 147 -19.01 -6.99 -16.78
CA ALA A 147 -17.76 -6.25 -16.96
C ALA A 147 -16.86 -6.33 -15.72
N LEU A 148 -17.44 -6.19 -14.51
CA LEU A 148 -16.70 -6.33 -13.25
C LEU A 148 -16.16 -7.75 -13.04
N ASN A 149 -16.95 -8.77 -13.36
CA ASN A 149 -16.50 -10.16 -13.36
C ASN A 149 -15.39 -10.40 -14.38
N GLY A 150 -15.48 -9.76 -15.55
CA GLY A 150 -14.43 -9.76 -16.56
C GLY A 150 -13.11 -9.20 -16.01
N LEU A 151 -13.16 -8.06 -15.30
CA LEU A 151 -11.97 -7.47 -14.67
C LEU A 151 -11.34 -8.40 -13.62
N ASN A 152 -12.16 -9.05 -12.78
CA ASN A 152 -11.66 -10.04 -11.83
C ASN A 152 -10.96 -11.21 -12.54
N ALA A 153 -11.56 -11.72 -13.62
CA ALA A 153 -10.97 -12.78 -14.41
C ALA A 153 -9.68 -12.34 -15.12
N ASP A 154 -9.59 -11.08 -15.58
CA ASP A 154 -8.38 -10.53 -16.17
C ASP A 154 -7.24 -10.43 -15.14
N PHE A 155 -7.54 -10.10 -13.86
CA PHE A 155 -6.55 -10.16 -12.78
C PHE A 155 -6.05 -11.59 -12.51
N ASP A 156 -6.97 -12.57 -12.51
CA ASP A 156 -6.60 -13.97 -12.33
C ASP A 156 -5.77 -14.49 -13.52
N ALA A 157 -6.10 -14.07 -14.74
CA ALA A 157 -5.32 -14.39 -15.94
C ALA A 157 -3.93 -13.73 -15.91
N ALA A 158 -3.82 -12.47 -15.50
CA ALA A 158 -2.54 -11.79 -15.31
C ALA A 158 -1.67 -12.52 -14.26
N LEU A 159 -2.27 -12.99 -13.17
CA LEU A 159 -1.57 -13.79 -12.16
C LEU A 159 -1.14 -15.16 -12.69
N ASP A 160 -1.92 -15.81 -13.55
CA ASP A 160 -1.50 -17.07 -14.19
C ASP A 160 -0.37 -16.86 -15.22
N ALA A 161 -0.36 -15.68 -15.87
CA ALA A 161 0.64 -15.30 -16.87
C ALA A 161 2.04 -15.13 -16.29
N ILE A 162 2.21 -14.80 -15.01
CA ILE A 162 3.56 -14.66 -14.41
C ILE A 162 4.28 -16.00 -14.18
N GLY A 163 3.62 -17.12 -14.53
CA GLY A 163 4.18 -18.46 -14.41
C GLY A 163 4.15 -18.99 -12.98
N ASN A 164 4.98 -20.01 -12.73
CA ASN A 164 5.15 -20.63 -11.42
C ASN A 164 6.57 -21.21 -11.34
N PRO A 165 7.42 -20.85 -10.36
CA PRO A 165 8.76 -21.43 -10.24
C PRO A 165 8.75 -22.94 -9.89
N GLY A 166 7.61 -23.46 -9.42
CA GLY A 166 7.49 -24.85 -8.98
C GLY A 166 8.20 -25.12 -7.65
N LEU A 167 7.85 -26.23 -7.00
CA LEU A 167 8.55 -26.66 -5.78
C LEU A 167 9.77 -27.49 -6.20
N PHE A 168 10.97 -26.92 -6.02
CA PHE A 168 12.22 -27.51 -6.53
C PHE A 168 12.21 -27.77 -8.05
N GLY A 169 11.52 -26.91 -8.81
CA GLY A 169 11.36 -27.04 -10.27
C GLY A 169 10.26 -28.01 -10.71
N VAL A 170 9.64 -28.76 -9.79
CA VAL A 170 8.48 -29.59 -10.11
C VAL A 170 7.26 -28.68 -10.29
N GLY A 171 6.61 -28.79 -11.46
CA GLY A 171 5.46 -27.95 -11.83
C GLY A 171 5.85 -26.53 -12.25
N GLN A 172 7.11 -26.32 -12.68
CA GLN A 172 7.53 -25.03 -13.23
C GLN A 172 6.71 -24.68 -14.48
N LYS A 173 6.30 -23.42 -14.56
CA LYS A 173 5.66 -22.77 -15.70
C LYS A 173 6.38 -21.46 -15.94
N ASP A 174 6.85 -21.26 -17.15
CA ASP A 174 7.52 -20.00 -17.51
C ASP A 174 6.52 -18.85 -17.58
N ALA A 175 7.00 -17.63 -17.35
CA ALA A 175 6.19 -16.43 -17.45
C ALA A 175 5.89 -16.09 -18.93
N ASP A 176 4.69 -15.58 -19.17
CA ASP A 176 4.20 -15.05 -20.44
C ASP A 176 4.03 -13.54 -20.32
N ALA A 177 5.04 -12.80 -20.78
CA ALA A 177 5.07 -11.34 -20.71
C ALA A 177 3.98 -10.68 -21.56
N GLU A 178 3.66 -11.27 -22.71
CA GLU A 178 2.64 -10.73 -23.61
C GLU A 178 1.24 -10.94 -23.02
N ALA A 179 0.97 -12.11 -22.43
CA ALA A 179 -0.28 -12.35 -21.71
C ALA A 179 -0.43 -11.42 -20.49
N LEU A 180 0.65 -11.21 -19.72
CA LEU A 180 0.64 -10.25 -18.60
C LEU A 180 0.34 -8.83 -19.10
N LYS A 181 1.02 -8.38 -20.15
CA LYS A 181 0.83 -7.06 -20.75
C LYS A 181 -0.58 -6.88 -21.29
N ALA A 182 -1.12 -7.88 -21.97
CA ALA A 182 -2.48 -7.85 -22.49
C ALA A 182 -3.51 -7.77 -21.35
N GLY A 183 -3.35 -8.55 -20.28
CA GLY A 183 -4.21 -8.49 -19.10
C GLY A 183 -4.15 -7.13 -18.41
N ALA A 184 -2.95 -6.60 -18.17
CA ALA A 184 -2.75 -5.28 -17.58
C ALA A 184 -3.45 -4.16 -18.39
N ASN A 185 -3.29 -4.16 -19.71
CA ASN A 185 -3.91 -3.16 -20.58
C ASN A 185 -5.43 -3.25 -20.62
N LYS A 186 -6.01 -4.46 -20.57
CA LYS A 186 -7.48 -4.61 -20.49
C LYS A 186 -8.03 -4.01 -19.21
N ILE A 187 -7.42 -4.36 -18.07
CA ILE A 187 -7.84 -3.86 -16.76
C ILE A 187 -7.70 -2.34 -16.71
N TYR A 188 -6.53 -1.84 -17.06
CA TYR A 188 -6.22 -0.41 -17.01
C TYR A 188 -7.11 0.40 -17.96
N GLY A 189 -7.26 -0.04 -19.22
CA GLY A 189 -8.08 0.62 -20.23
C GLY A 189 -9.57 0.65 -19.88
N ALA A 190 -10.07 -0.35 -19.15
CA ALA A 190 -11.45 -0.35 -18.67
C ALA A 190 -11.68 0.62 -17.49
N LEU A 191 -10.69 0.78 -16.61
CA LEU A 191 -10.82 1.57 -15.38
C LEU A 191 -10.44 3.05 -15.56
N LYS A 192 -9.39 3.36 -16.32
CA LYS A 192 -8.91 4.73 -16.59
C LYS A 192 -10.05 5.71 -16.94
N PRO A 193 -10.92 5.44 -17.93
CA PRO A 193 -11.94 6.42 -18.34
C PRO A 193 -13.02 6.66 -17.27
N LEU A 194 -13.12 5.82 -16.25
CA LEU A 194 -14.13 5.95 -15.20
C LEU A 194 -13.76 6.99 -14.14
N PHE A 195 -12.46 7.29 -13.98
CA PHE A 195 -11.94 8.11 -12.89
C PHE A 195 -10.92 9.14 -13.41
N PRO A 196 -11.38 10.12 -14.22
CA PRO A 196 -10.48 11.12 -14.80
C PRO A 196 -9.85 11.98 -13.71
N TYR A 197 -8.56 12.29 -13.89
CA TYR A 197 -7.85 13.24 -13.07
C TYR A 197 -8.25 14.69 -13.37
N ALA A 198 -8.47 15.50 -12.33
CA ALA A 198 -8.82 16.91 -12.41
C ALA A 198 -7.72 17.76 -11.74
N PRO A 199 -6.69 18.21 -12.49
CA PRO A 199 -5.58 19.00 -11.94
C PRO A 199 -6.03 20.34 -11.37
N GLU A 200 -5.25 20.90 -10.43
CA GLU A 200 -5.48 22.24 -9.90
C GLU A 200 -5.41 23.31 -11.02
N ALA A 201 -6.45 24.14 -11.11
CA ALA A 201 -6.48 25.26 -12.04
C ALA A 201 -5.48 26.35 -11.62
N GLY A 202 -4.25 26.30 -12.15
CA GLY A 202 -3.23 27.33 -11.92
C GLY A 202 -1.80 26.84 -11.70
N GLY A 203 -1.56 25.53 -11.70
CA GLY A 203 -0.20 24.98 -11.77
C GLY A 203 0.48 25.45 -13.06
N GLY A 204 1.68 26.01 -12.99
CA GLY A 204 2.36 26.69 -14.12
C GLY A 204 2.73 25.84 -15.34
N LYS A 205 2.19 24.61 -15.47
CA LYS A 205 2.24 23.77 -16.68
C LYS A 205 0.83 23.52 -17.18
N ASN A 206 0.69 23.27 -18.48
CA ASN A 206 -0.59 23.01 -19.08
C ASN A 206 -1.29 21.83 -18.35
N PRO A 207 -2.47 22.01 -17.75
CA PRO A 207 -3.10 20.98 -16.92
C PRO A 207 -3.31 19.66 -17.67
N ASP A 208 -3.52 19.74 -18.98
CA ASP A 208 -3.63 18.60 -19.88
C ASP A 208 -2.31 17.82 -20.03
N GLU A 209 -1.16 18.49 -19.99
CA GLU A 209 0.16 17.85 -20.03
C GLU A 209 0.49 17.15 -18.71
N ALA A 210 0.11 17.74 -17.57
CA ALA A 210 0.29 17.13 -16.26
C ALA A 210 -0.59 15.88 -16.10
N ALA A 211 -1.84 15.92 -16.56
CA ALA A 211 -2.74 14.78 -16.57
C ALA A 211 -2.29 13.67 -17.52
N GLN A 212 -1.84 14.01 -18.74
CA GLN A 212 -1.33 13.03 -19.72
C GLN A 212 0.01 12.40 -19.30
N ALA A 213 0.89 13.17 -18.65
CA ALA A 213 2.12 12.62 -18.09
C ALA A 213 1.83 11.64 -16.93
N ALA A 214 0.75 11.88 -16.18
CA ALA A 214 0.37 11.05 -15.03
C ALA A 214 -0.41 9.77 -15.41
N GLU A 215 -1.14 9.77 -16.54
CA GLU A 215 -1.97 8.62 -16.98
C GLU A 215 -1.69 8.24 -18.46
N PRO A 216 -0.85 7.22 -18.75
CA PRO A 216 -0.57 6.80 -20.12
C PRO A 216 -1.78 6.17 -20.79
N ASP A 217 -1.71 5.99 -22.11
CA ASP A 217 -2.76 5.28 -22.84
C ASP A 217 -2.59 3.75 -22.81
N ALA A 218 -1.38 3.26 -22.55
CA ALA A 218 -1.10 1.84 -22.44
C ALA A 218 0.03 1.54 -21.44
N ILE A 219 -0.05 0.36 -20.84
CA ILE A 219 1.00 -0.26 -20.02
C ILE A 219 1.95 -1.02 -20.96
N ASP A 220 3.24 -0.70 -20.92
CA ASP A 220 4.22 -1.32 -21.81
C ASP A 220 5.49 -1.84 -21.13
N GLY A 221 5.64 -1.58 -19.83
CA GLY A 221 6.79 -2.00 -19.02
C GLY A 221 8.04 -1.15 -19.25
N THR A 222 7.97 -0.05 -20.00
CA THR A 222 9.14 0.78 -20.34
C THR A 222 9.26 2.01 -19.46
N LYS A 223 8.24 2.35 -18.67
CA LYS A 223 8.23 3.58 -17.89
C LYS A 223 9.04 3.44 -16.63
N GLN A 224 9.89 4.42 -16.38
CA GLN A 224 10.63 4.45 -15.14
C GLN A 224 9.77 5.04 -14.02
N HIS A 225 9.28 4.18 -13.14
CA HIS A 225 8.63 4.59 -11.91
C HIS A 225 9.64 4.56 -10.74
N ALA A 226 9.39 5.38 -9.72
CA ALA A 226 10.14 5.25 -8.48
C ALA A 226 9.97 3.82 -7.93
N ALA A 227 11.11 3.17 -7.67
CA ALA A 227 11.14 1.79 -7.20
C ALA A 227 10.31 1.63 -5.92
N MET A 228 9.65 0.48 -5.75
CA MET A 228 9.06 0.15 -4.45
C MET A 228 10.17 0.10 -3.41
N ALA A 229 10.24 1.10 -2.53
CA ALA A 229 11.19 1.10 -1.43
C ALA A 229 10.88 -0.09 -0.52
N ARG A 230 11.77 -1.09 -0.50
CA ARG A 230 11.79 -2.08 0.58
C ARG A 230 12.38 -1.40 1.81
N GLU A 231 11.59 -0.61 2.53
CA GLU A 231 12.05 -0.08 3.81
C GLU A 231 12.21 -1.24 4.80
N SER A 232 13.46 -1.56 5.13
CA SER A 232 13.78 -2.41 6.29
C SER A 232 13.39 -1.63 7.56
N LYS A 233 12.19 -1.90 8.08
CA LYS A 233 11.70 -1.33 9.34
C LYS A 233 11.86 -2.28 10.52
N THR A 234 12.79 -3.23 10.44
CA THR A 234 13.32 -3.88 11.64
C THR A 234 14.01 -2.79 12.46
N ASN A 235 13.36 -2.30 13.52
CA ASN A 235 14.01 -1.40 14.47
C ASN A 235 15.07 -2.22 15.22
N PRO A 236 16.37 -2.03 14.92
CA PRO A 236 17.43 -2.89 15.47
C PRO A 236 17.44 -2.81 17.00
N SER A 237 17.07 -1.65 17.55
CA SER A 237 16.99 -1.41 18.98
C SER A 237 15.86 -2.21 19.63
N VAL A 238 14.71 -2.39 18.95
CA VAL A 238 13.61 -3.24 19.44
C VAL A 238 14.00 -4.71 19.37
N THR A 239 14.62 -5.15 18.27
CA THR A 239 15.09 -6.53 18.12
C THR A 239 16.16 -6.87 19.17
N VAL A 240 17.16 -6.00 19.34
CA VAL A 240 18.20 -6.16 20.38
C VAL A 240 17.59 -6.09 21.78
N GLY A 241 16.64 -5.19 22.03
CA GLY A 241 15.94 -5.07 23.30
C GLY A 241 15.14 -6.33 23.68
N VAL A 242 14.43 -6.94 22.75
CA VAL A 242 13.68 -8.19 22.96
C VAL A 242 14.63 -9.35 23.22
N ILE A 243 15.70 -9.48 22.43
CA ILE A 243 16.70 -10.54 22.61
C ILE A 243 17.38 -10.39 23.97
N ALA A 244 17.83 -9.18 24.32
CA ALA A 244 18.44 -8.90 25.61
C ALA A 244 17.46 -9.16 26.78
N GLY A 245 16.19 -8.78 26.62
CA GLY A 245 15.14 -9.06 27.60
C GLY A 245 14.93 -10.56 27.83
N ILE A 246 14.86 -11.37 26.76
CA ILE A 246 14.74 -12.82 26.85
C ILE A 246 15.97 -13.44 27.51
N VAL A 247 17.18 -12.98 27.19
CA VAL A 247 18.42 -13.49 27.79
C VAL A 247 18.50 -13.14 29.27
N VAL A 248 18.09 -11.94 29.68
CA VAL A 248 18.11 -11.50 31.09
C VAL A 248 17.03 -12.24 31.89
N VAL A 249 15.81 -12.37 31.36
CA VAL A 249 14.71 -13.06 32.06
C VAL A 249 14.97 -14.57 32.10
N GLY A 250 15.33 -15.18 30.97
CA GLY A 250 15.64 -16.61 30.86
C GLY A 250 16.89 -16.98 31.65
N GLY A 251 17.98 -16.22 31.50
CA GLY A 251 19.21 -16.40 32.26
C GLY A 251 19.03 -16.18 33.76
N GLY A 252 18.25 -15.16 34.15
CA GLY A 252 17.89 -14.90 35.54
C GLY A 252 17.04 -16.01 36.17
N ALA A 253 16.09 -16.58 35.41
CA ALA A 253 15.27 -17.70 35.85
C ALA A 253 16.10 -18.98 36.04
N VAL A 254 17.00 -19.29 35.09
CA VAL A 254 17.92 -20.45 35.18
C VAL A 254 18.87 -20.30 36.36
N TRP A 255 19.44 -19.12 36.57
CA TRP A 255 20.34 -18.86 37.71
C TRP A 255 19.60 -19.00 39.05
N ALA A 256 18.38 -18.47 39.15
CA ALA A 256 17.57 -18.58 40.36
C ALA A 256 17.13 -20.03 40.64
N ALA A 257 16.84 -20.82 39.61
CA ALA A 257 16.49 -22.24 39.73
C ALA A 257 17.67 -23.08 40.22
N ARG A 258 18.88 -22.86 39.68
CA ARG A 258 20.12 -23.50 40.16
C ARG A 258 20.42 -23.17 41.61
N ARG A 259 20.26 -21.91 42.03
CA ARG A 259 20.51 -21.49 43.41
C ARG A 259 19.55 -22.13 44.42
N LYS A 260 18.34 -22.50 43.98
CA LYS A 260 17.33 -23.17 44.81
C LYS A 260 17.36 -24.71 44.70
N GLY A 261 18.28 -25.27 43.91
CA GLY A 261 18.43 -26.72 43.74
C GLY A 261 17.29 -27.38 42.96
N TRP A 262 16.58 -26.63 42.12
CA TRP A 262 15.50 -27.15 41.27
C TRP A 262 16.00 -27.61 39.90
N LEU A 263 17.26 -27.30 39.59
CA LEU A 263 18.05 -27.60 38.39
C LEU A 263 19.49 -27.84 38.82
#